data_AF-A0A935VG15-F1
#
_entry.id   AF-A0A935VG15-F1
#
_cell.length_a   1.000
_cell.length_b   1.000
_cell.length_c   1.000
_cell.angle_alpha   90.00
_cell.angle_beta   90.00
_cell.angle_gamma   90.00
#
_symmetry.space_group_name_H-M   'P 1'
#
loop_
_entity.id
_entity.type
_entity.pdbx_description
1 polymer ?
#
loop_
_entity_poly.entity_id
_entity_poly.type
_entity_poly.pdbx_seq_one_letter_code
_entity_poly.pdbx_strand_id
1 'polypeptide(L)'
;MDENRYEAIGEVKGAGNTSDRSQYTFIDDTAIPGNTYYYRVKQVDFDGQTDYSIPLKVVVTSMTIGIRISSNPVEDILRMDIDKLPDFPAEVYIYSMQGQLLISKVLDDTQSVVELDISQLPPGAYFVSSNVMEFKPIKIIKVGQE
;
A
#
# COMPACT_ATOMS: atom_id res chain seq x y z
N MET A 1 28.90 11.90 9.48
CA MET A 1 27.44 12.04 9.63
C MET A 1 27.17 11.94 11.12
N ASP A 2 26.80 13.06 11.74
CA ASP A 2 26.84 13.22 13.20
C ASP A 2 25.66 12.54 13.91
N GLU A 3 25.91 12.15 15.17
CA GLU A 3 24.98 11.46 16.08
C GLU A 3 23.69 12.25 16.34
N ASN A 4 23.71 13.57 16.13
CA ASN A 4 22.61 14.52 16.33
C ASN A 4 21.47 14.42 15.29
N ARG A 5 21.43 13.40 14.43
CA ARG A 5 20.40 13.25 13.39
C ARG A 5 19.50 12.02 13.53
N TYR A 6 19.70 11.21 14.57
CA TYR A 6 18.86 10.06 14.86
C TYR A 6 18.09 10.28 16.16
N GLU A 7 16.80 9.98 16.13
CA GLU A 7 15.93 9.99 17.30
C GLU A 7 15.67 8.55 17.76
N ALA A 8 15.64 8.34 19.07
CA ALA A 8 15.28 7.05 19.65
C ALA A 8 13.75 6.91 19.61
N ILE A 9 13.26 5.99 18.78
CA ILE A 9 11.83 5.73 18.60
C ILE A 9 11.32 4.50 19.37
N GLY A 10 12.24 3.70 19.94
CA GLY A 10 11.87 2.51 20.71
C GLY A 10 13.08 1.75 21.26
N GLU A 11 12.81 0.87 22.23
CA GLU A 11 13.79 -0.02 22.84
C GLU A 11 13.17 -1.42 23.00
N VAL A 12 13.95 -2.46 22.71
CA VAL A 12 13.57 -3.85 22.97
C VAL A 12 14.58 -4.44 23.94
N LYS A 13 14.11 -4.97 25.07
CA LYS A 13 14.99 -5.59 26.07
C LYS A 13 15.74 -6.78 25.46
N GLY A 14 17.06 -6.76 25.58
CA GLY A 14 17.91 -7.88 25.17
C GLY A 14 17.66 -9.14 26.01
N ALA A 15 17.81 -10.31 25.40
CA ALA A 15 17.65 -11.62 26.06
C ALA A 15 18.85 -12.03 26.95
N GLY A 16 19.88 -11.18 27.07
CA GLY A 16 21.12 -11.46 27.80
C GLY A 16 22.09 -12.36 27.03
N ASN A 17 22.96 -13.08 27.75
CA ASN A 17 23.92 -14.01 27.14
C ASN A 17 23.22 -15.27 26.65
N THR A 18 22.93 -15.32 25.36
CA THR A 18 22.42 -16.51 24.67
C THR A 18 23.40 -16.95 23.59
N SER A 19 23.68 -18.25 23.52
CA SER A 19 24.43 -18.88 22.42
C SER A 19 23.61 -18.98 21.14
N ASP A 20 22.29 -18.84 21.24
CA ASP A 20 21.36 -18.89 20.12
C ASP A 20 21.05 -17.49 19.58
N ARG A 21 20.86 -17.41 18.26
CA ARG A 21 20.51 -16.18 17.55
C ARG A 21 19.19 -15.62 18.10
N SER A 22 19.25 -14.46 18.73
CA SER A 22 18.05 -13.72 19.15
C SER A 22 17.39 -13.01 17.97
N GLN A 23 16.06 -13.01 17.94
CA GLN A 23 15.26 -12.25 16.99
C GLN A 23 14.44 -11.22 17.76
N TYR A 24 14.57 -9.96 17.36
CA TYR A 24 13.83 -8.84 17.95
C TYR A 24 12.93 -8.21 16.89
N THR A 25 11.83 -7.62 17.31
CA THR A 25 10.88 -6.95 16.42
C THR A 25 10.39 -5.68 17.11
N PHE A 26 10.32 -4.60 16.33
CA PHE A 26 9.79 -3.31 16.73
C PHE A 26 8.94 -2.77 15.58
N ILE A 27 7.82 -2.15 15.90
CA ILE A 27 6.91 -1.53 14.92
C ILE A 27 6.98 -0.03 15.14
N ASP A 28 7.32 0.71 14.08
CA ASP A 28 7.18 2.16 14.03
C ASP A 28 5.81 2.52 13.45
N ASP A 29 4.88 2.90 14.32
CA ASP A 29 3.52 3.33 13.96
C ASP A 29 3.43 4.84 13.68
N THR A 30 4.54 5.57 13.82
CA THR A 30 4.63 7.01 13.57
C THR A 30 5.13 7.34 12.17
N ALA A 31 5.59 6.33 11.42
CA ALA A 31 6.14 6.50 10.09
C ALA A 31 5.11 7.11 9.13
N ILE A 32 5.34 8.36 8.74
CA ILE A 32 4.47 9.10 7.83
C ILE A 32 4.79 8.68 6.41
N PRO A 33 3.79 8.18 5.68
CA PRO A 33 4.06 7.75 4.32
C PRO A 33 4.36 8.94 3.36
N GLY A 34 5.00 8.64 2.23
CA GLY A 34 5.60 9.63 1.32
C GLY A 34 7.02 10.07 1.70
N ASN A 35 7.54 9.63 2.84
CA ASN A 35 8.87 10.00 3.34
C ASN A 35 9.88 8.86 3.22
N THR A 36 11.16 9.25 3.22
CA THR A 36 12.30 8.33 3.34
C THR A 36 12.85 8.39 4.75
N TYR A 37 12.95 7.24 5.40
CA TYR A 37 13.52 7.07 6.73
C TYR A 37 14.81 6.27 6.68
N TYR A 38 15.68 6.51 7.66
CA TYR A 38 16.89 5.74 7.88
C TYR A 38 16.82 5.13 9.28
N TYR A 39 16.72 3.81 9.36
CA TYR A 39 16.65 3.09 10.63
C TYR A 39 17.98 2.41 10.90
N ARG A 40 18.44 2.46 12.15
CA ARG A 40 19.59 1.68 12.62
C ARG A 40 19.31 1.16 14.01
N VAL A 41 19.90 0.03 14.34
CA VAL A 41 19.85 -0.52 15.69
C VAL A 41 21.03 0.03 16.47
N LYS A 42 20.77 0.53 17.68
CA LYS A 42 21.79 0.80 18.70
C LYS A 42 21.76 -0.37 19.69
N GLN A 43 22.86 -1.09 19.81
CA GLN A 43 23.05 -2.10 20.84
C GLN A 43 23.81 -1.46 22.00
N VAL A 44 23.42 -1.79 23.23
CA VAL A 44 24.10 -1.39 24.46
C VAL A 44 24.43 -2.67 25.21
N ASP A 45 25.72 -2.88 25.45
CA ASP A 45 26.21 -4.04 26.21
C ASP A 45 26.12 -3.77 27.73
N PHE A 46 26.28 -4.82 28.54
CA PHE A 46 26.14 -4.75 29.99
C PHE A 46 27.12 -3.79 30.68
N ASP A 47 28.26 -3.52 30.06
CA ASP A 47 29.28 -2.57 30.53
C ASP A 47 29.03 -1.13 30.07
N GLY A 48 27.94 -0.89 29.32
CA GLY A 48 27.56 0.41 28.80
C GLY A 48 28.19 0.75 27.44
N GLN A 49 28.97 -0.16 26.85
CA GLN A 49 29.52 0.02 25.51
C GLN A 49 28.40 -0.03 24.48
N THR A 50 28.53 0.77 23.42
CA THR A 50 27.48 0.91 22.41
C THR A 50 28.00 0.66 21.01
N ASP A 51 27.28 -0.17 20.27
CA ASP A 51 27.52 -0.43 18.85
C ASP A 51 26.29 -0.09 18.01
N TYR A 52 26.51 0.24 16.74
CA TYR A 52 25.46 0.59 15.80
C TYR A 52 25.48 -0.32 14.57
N SER A 53 24.30 -0.72 14.11
CA SER A 53 24.18 -1.38 12.81
C SER A 53 24.43 -0.41 11.66
N ILE A 54 24.66 -0.97 10.46
CA ILE A 54 24.56 -0.22 9.22
C ILE A 54 23.12 0.34 9.10
N PRO A 55 22.93 1.61 8.74
CA PRO A 55 21.60 2.17 8.57
C PRO A 55 20.90 1.56 7.35
N LEU A 56 19.63 1.18 7.54
CA LEU A 56 18.74 0.73 6.49
C LEU A 56 17.88 1.91 6.01
N LYS A 57 17.92 2.19 4.71
CA LYS A 57 17.03 3.16 4.07
C LYS A 57 15.68 2.49 3.78
N VAL A 58 14.60 3.10 4.25
CA VAL A 58 13.23 2.64 4.00
C VAL A 58 12.43 3.79 3.40
N VAL A 59 11.76 3.56 2.28
CA VAL A 59 10.80 4.51 1.71
C VAL A 59 9.42 4.05 2.12
N VAL A 60 8.75 4.85 2.95
CA VAL A 60 7.37 4.56 3.37
C VAL A 60 6.48 5.21 2.34
N THR A 61 5.69 4.43 1.62
CA THR A 61 4.83 4.93 0.56
C THR A 61 3.39 5.04 1.07
N SER A 62 2.80 6.25 1.08
CA SER A 62 1.33 6.36 1.04
C SER A 62 1.08 6.57 -0.41
N MET A 63 0.46 5.58 -1.02
CA MET A 63 -0.23 5.84 -2.25
C MET A 63 -1.66 5.53 -2.00
N THR A 64 -2.35 6.48 -1.38
CA THR A 64 -3.78 6.63 -1.63
C THR A 64 -3.88 7.03 -3.09
N ILE A 65 -4.02 6.05 -3.97
CA ILE A 65 -4.34 6.37 -5.36
C ILE A 65 -5.76 6.90 -5.38
N GLY A 66 -5.91 8.15 -5.83
CA GLY A 66 -7.21 8.67 -6.23
C GLY A 66 -7.63 7.99 -7.53
N ILE A 67 -8.39 6.89 -7.43
CA ILE A 67 -9.14 6.36 -8.57
C ILE A 67 -10.51 7.03 -8.54
N ARG A 68 -10.84 7.75 -9.61
CA ARG A 68 -12.16 8.37 -9.80
C ARG A 68 -12.88 7.66 -10.92
N ILE A 69 -14.12 7.27 -10.65
CA ILE A 69 -14.97 6.67 -11.68
C ILE A 69 -15.72 7.81 -12.35
N SER A 70 -15.49 7.97 -13.65
CA SER A 70 -16.04 9.08 -14.43
C SER A 70 -17.56 9.00 -14.65
N SER A 71 -18.11 7.77 -14.67
CA SER A 71 -19.52 7.52 -14.93
C SER A 71 -20.09 6.45 -14.01
N ASN A 72 -21.21 6.77 -13.36
CA ASN A 72 -22.03 5.84 -12.60
C ASN A 72 -23.49 6.32 -12.67
N PRO A 73 -24.43 5.58 -13.31
CA PRO A 73 -24.29 4.22 -13.86
C PRO A 73 -23.33 4.08 -15.05
N VAL A 74 -22.91 2.84 -15.34
CA VAL A 74 -21.99 2.48 -16.44
C VAL A 74 -22.67 1.43 -17.35
N GLU A 75 -22.46 1.53 -18.66
CA GLU A 75 -22.84 0.49 -19.62
C GLU A 75 -21.66 -0.50 -19.75
N ASP A 76 -20.98 -0.53 -20.90
CA ASP A 76 -19.98 -1.54 -21.20
C ASP A 76 -18.55 -1.16 -20.86
N ILE A 77 -18.20 0.13 -20.90
CA ILE A 77 -16.84 0.58 -20.63
C ILE A 77 -16.81 1.38 -19.33
N LEU A 78 -16.13 0.82 -18.33
CA LEU A 78 -15.82 1.53 -17.09
C LEU A 78 -14.57 2.38 -17.29
N ARG A 79 -14.74 3.70 -17.24
CA ARG A 79 -13.63 4.65 -17.34
C ARG A 79 -13.25 5.18 -15.96
N MET A 80 -11.97 5.00 -15.63
CA MET A 80 -11.34 5.40 -14.37
C MET A 80 -10.25 6.44 -14.63
N ASP A 81 -10.32 7.57 -13.96
CA ASP A 81 -9.25 8.57 -13.93
C ASP A 81 -8.34 8.29 -12.73
N ILE A 82 -7.03 8.29 -12.96
CA ILE A 82 -6.02 7.91 -11.97
C ILE A 82 -5.12 9.10 -11.71
N ASP A 83 -5.17 9.63 -10.47
CA ASP A 83 -4.44 10.84 -10.09
C ASP A 83 -2.91 10.59 -10.05
N LYS A 84 -2.46 9.46 -9.47
CA LYS A 84 -1.03 9.09 -9.40
C LYS A 84 -0.86 7.58 -9.24
N LEU A 85 -0.10 6.95 -10.14
CA LEU A 85 0.27 5.53 -10.04
C LEU A 85 1.54 5.33 -9.23
N PRO A 86 1.67 4.20 -8.50
CA PRO A 86 2.88 3.92 -7.75
C PRO A 86 4.01 3.47 -8.64
N ASP A 87 5.22 3.56 -8.10
CA ASP A 87 6.41 2.96 -8.69
C ASP A 87 6.40 1.41 -8.60
N PHE A 88 5.25 0.81 -8.25
CA PHE A 88 5.02 -0.62 -8.20
C PHE A 88 3.69 -0.96 -8.90
N PRO A 89 3.54 -2.21 -9.42
CA PRO A 89 2.35 -2.59 -10.18
C PRO A 89 1.06 -2.40 -9.39
N ALA A 90 0.18 -1.54 -9.89
CA ALA A 90 -1.17 -1.37 -9.38
C ALA A 90 -2.13 -2.31 -10.12
N GLU A 91 -3.13 -2.83 -9.40
CA GLU A 91 -4.14 -3.71 -9.97
C GLU A 91 -5.53 -3.25 -9.51
N VAL A 92 -6.48 -3.26 -10.43
CA VAL A 92 -7.90 -2.99 -10.17
C VAL A 92 -8.68 -4.29 -10.19
N TYR A 93 -9.65 -4.39 -9.29
CA TYR A 93 -10.51 -5.54 -9.09
C TYR A 93 -11.97 -5.13 -9.18
N ILE A 94 -12.79 -5.94 -9.85
CA ILE A 94 -14.25 -5.85 -9.82
C ILE A 94 -14.81 -7.05 -9.09
N TYR A 95 -15.62 -6.80 -8.07
CA TYR A 95 -16.31 -7.81 -7.28
C TYR A 95 -17.83 -7.72 -7.43
N SER A 96 -18.50 -8.86 -7.33
CA SER A 96 -19.95 -8.91 -7.12
C SER A 96 -20.34 -8.36 -5.75
N MET A 97 -21.64 -8.13 -5.54
CA MET A 97 -22.18 -7.77 -4.22
C MET A 97 -21.94 -8.84 -3.14
N GLN A 98 -21.67 -10.09 -3.52
CA GLN A 98 -21.33 -11.18 -2.61
C GLN A 98 -19.81 -11.28 -2.34
N GLY A 99 -19.00 -10.39 -2.92
CA GLY A 99 -17.55 -10.37 -2.76
C GLY A 99 -16.80 -11.33 -3.69
N GLN A 100 -17.46 -11.94 -4.67
CA GLN A 100 -16.80 -12.77 -5.67
C GLN A 100 -16.00 -11.91 -6.64
N LEU A 101 -14.71 -12.22 -6.84
CA LEU A 101 -13.88 -11.56 -7.85
C LEU A 101 -14.36 -11.96 -9.26
N LEU A 102 -14.64 -10.96 -10.10
CA LEU A 102 -15.13 -11.14 -11.47
C LEU A 102 -14.07 -10.74 -12.51
N ILE A 103 -13.37 -9.63 -12.28
CA ILE A 103 -12.35 -9.09 -13.19
C ILE A 103 -11.17 -8.59 -12.36
N SER A 104 -9.95 -8.84 -12.83
CA SER A 104 -8.74 -8.16 -12.36
C SER A 104 -7.94 -7.59 -13.55
N LYS A 105 -7.33 -6.43 -13.35
CA LYS A 105 -6.56 -5.74 -14.40
C LYS A 105 -5.37 -5.01 -13.80
N VAL A 106 -4.17 -5.40 -14.22
CA VAL A 106 -2.94 -4.65 -13.92
C VAL A 106 -2.97 -3.32 -14.69
N LEU A 107 -2.71 -2.24 -13.97
CA LEU A 107 -2.62 -0.88 -14.48
C LEU A 107 -1.21 -0.60 -14.98
N ASP A 108 -1.15 0.06 -16.13
CA ASP A 108 0.09 0.55 -16.72
C ASP A 108 0.44 1.90 -16.07
N ASP A 109 1.66 2.04 -15.54
CA ASP A 109 2.15 3.20 -14.78
C ASP A 109 2.20 4.50 -15.60
N THR A 110 2.04 4.41 -16.92
CA THR A 110 2.02 5.56 -17.83
C THR A 110 0.64 6.16 -18.05
N GLN A 111 -0.45 5.49 -17.64
CA GLN A 111 -1.82 5.88 -18.00
C GLN A 111 -2.55 6.63 -16.88
N SER A 112 -2.91 7.89 -17.13
CA SER A 112 -3.78 8.66 -16.24
C SER A 112 -5.27 8.33 -16.40
N VAL A 113 -5.64 7.60 -17.45
CA VAL A 113 -7.01 7.16 -17.74
C VAL A 113 -6.98 5.69 -18.12
N VAL A 114 -7.82 4.88 -17.47
CA VAL A 114 -7.94 3.45 -17.73
C VAL A 114 -9.38 3.13 -18.08
N GLU A 115 -9.55 2.44 -19.21
CA GLU A 115 -10.83 1.94 -19.68
C GLU A 115 -10.86 0.41 -19.52
N LEU A 116 -11.91 -0.09 -18.89
CA LEU A 116 -12.11 -1.51 -18.64
C LEU A 116 -13.44 -1.97 -19.24
N ASP A 117 -13.37 -2.94 -20.15
CA ASP A 117 -14.55 -3.59 -20.73
C ASP A 117 -15.21 -4.51 -19.70
N ILE A 118 -16.43 -4.17 -19.33
CA ILE A 118 -17.31 -4.90 -18.42
C ILE A 118 -18.59 -5.38 -19.12
N SER A 119 -18.62 -5.43 -20.46
CA SER A 119 -19.76 -5.89 -21.27
C SER A 119 -20.23 -7.30 -20.92
N GLN A 120 -19.31 -8.15 -20.45
CA GLN A 120 -19.58 -9.53 -20.06
C GLN A 120 -20.31 -9.64 -18.71
N LEU A 121 -20.36 -8.56 -17.92
CA LEU A 121 -21.08 -8.56 -16.65
C LEU A 121 -22.57 -8.29 -16.88
N PRO A 122 -23.49 -8.99 -16.20
CA PRO A 122 -24.90 -8.65 -16.28
C PRO A 122 -25.19 -7.27 -15.66
N PRO A 123 -26.34 -6.63 -15.97
CA PRO A 123 -26.77 -5.44 -15.25
C PRO A 123 -26.90 -5.70 -13.75
N GLY A 124 -26.37 -4.81 -12.91
CA GLY A 124 -26.30 -5.04 -11.47
C GLY A 124 -25.36 -4.08 -10.74
N ALA A 125 -25.24 -4.27 -9.43
CA ALA A 125 -24.30 -3.51 -8.61
C ALA A 125 -22.98 -4.27 -8.43
N TYR A 126 -21.87 -3.53 -8.46
CA TYR A 126 -20.52 -4.07 -8.34
C TYR A 126 -19.65 -3.19 -7.45
N PHE A 127 -18.59 -3.78 -6.90
CA PHE A 127 -17.57 -3.08 -6.15
C PHE A 127 -16.27 -3.03 -6.96
N VAL A 128 -15.73 -1.83 -7.13
CA VAL A 128 -14.40 -1.58 -7.70
C VAL A 128 -13.42 -1.37 -6.56
N SER A 129 -12.35 -2.16 -6.52
CA SER A 129 -11.28 -2.04 -5.53
C SER A 129 -9.90 -2.03 -6.22
N SER A 130 -8.86 -1.76 -5.46
CA SER A 130 -7.47 -1.82 -5.93
C SER A 130 -6.53 -2.15 -4.77
N ASN A 131 -5.41 -2.80 -5.06
CA ASN A 131 -4.36 -3.11 -4.08
C ASN A 131 -3.67 -1.86 -3.51
N VAL A 132 -3.98 -0.69 -4.08
CA VAL A 132 -3.41 0.62 -3.78
C VAL A 132 -4.47 1.68 -3.49
N MET A 133 -5.75 1.29 -3.37
CA MET A 133 -6.77 2.18 -2.81
C MET A 133 -6.86 1.94 -1.30
N GLU A 134 -6.88 3.02 -0.51
CA GLU A 134 -7.22 2.89 0.91
C GLU A 134 -8.74 2.69 1.11
N PHE A 135 -9.05 1.54 1.72
CA PHE A 135 -10.14 1.27 2.65
C PHE A 135 -11.62 1.38 2.25
N LYS A 136 -12.03 1.82 1.05
CA LYS A 136 -13.44 1.63 0.62
C LYS A 136 -13.57 1.28 -0.87
N PRO A 137 -14.11 0.08 -1.22
CA PRO A 137 -14.44 -0.19 -2.60
C PRO A 137 -15.52 0.79 -3.09
N ILE A 138 -15.38 1.26 -4.33
CA ILE A 138 -16.35 2.16 -4.96
C ILE A 138 -17.48 1.31 -5.52
N LYS A 139 -18.72 1.59 -5.11
CA LYS A 139 -19.90 0.93 -5.66
C LYS A 139 -20.28 1.56 -6.99
N ILE A 140 -20.40 0.74 -8.03
CA ILE A 140 -20.92 1.13 -9.36
C ILE A 140 -22.19 0.36 -9.69
N ILE A 141 -23.02 0.93 -10.57
CA ILE A 141 -24.20 0.28 -11.14
C ILE A 141 -23.97 0.06 -12.64
N LYS A 142 -23.96 -1.19 -13.09
CA LYS A 142 -23.98 -1.53 -14.52
C LYS A 142 -25.42 -1.60 -15.03
N VAL A 143 -25.69 -0.97 -16.17
CA VAL A 143 -26.95 -1.05 -16.91
C VAL A 143 -26.73 -1.76 -18.26
N GLY A 144 -27.79 -2.31 -18.85
CA GLY A 144 -27.73 -2.88 -20.21
C GLY A 144 -27.74 -1.77 -21.26
N GLN A 145 -27.28 -2.09 -22.49
CA GLN A 145 -27.51 -1.21 -23.64
C GLN A 145 -29.02 -1.12 -23.94
N GLU A 146 -29.51 0.08 -24.24
CA GLU A 146 -30.88 0.31 -24.73
C GLU A 146 -31.11 -0.26 -26.13
#